data_AF-A0A914VHH4-F1
#
_entry.id   AF-A0A914VHH4-F1
#
_cell.length_a   1.000
_cell.length_b   1.000
_cell.length_c   1.000
_cell.angle_alpha   90.00
_cell.angle_beta   90.00
_cell.angle_gamma   90.00
#
_symmetry.space_group_name_H-M   'P 1'
#
loop_
_entity.id
_entity.type
_entity.pdbx_description
1 polymer ?
#
loop_
_entity_poly.entity_id
_entity_poly.type
_entity_poly.pdbx_seq_one_letter_code
_entity_poly.pdbx_strand_id
1 'polypeptide(L)'
;MAIDNYIIHLSYGSQSVVIFIVNGLLLLTILSDPLLRKRNEKHIIAYMAGADVFYGLSTVMMAVHRMIVVSLGEQNVMVTSWDCIKYPSISLTYIGVQLTSVMNVVVSSDRLIAIVWPLAYRNFDKGYTRKVLVGKF
;
A
#
# COMPACT_ATOMS: atom_id res chain seq x y z
N MET A 1 -31.40 2.41 7.83
CA MET A 1 -30.20 2.93 8.53
C MET A 1 -29.21 1.84 8.92
N ALA A 2 -29.57 0.82 9.73
CA ALA A 2 -28.64 -0.27 10.06
C ALA A 2 -28.27 -1.17 8.85
N ILE A 3 -29.23 -1.41 7.96
CA ILE A 3 -29.01 -2.19 6.71
C ILE A 3 -28.08 -1.44 5.75
N ASP A 4 -28.23 -0.12 5.65
CA ASP A 4 -27.38 0.72 4.77
C ASP A 4 -25.92 0.69 5.22
N ASN A 5 -25.66 0.81 6.53
CA ASN A 5 -24.31 0.72 7.08
C ASN A 5 -23.67 -0.66 6.83
N TYR A 6 -24.45 -1.73 6.93
CA TYR A 6 -23.97 -3.08 6.66
C TYR A 6 -23.55 -3.26 5.20
N ILE A 7 -24.37 -2.78 4.25
CA ILE A 7 -24.06 -2.84 2.81
C ILE A 7 -22.79 -2.05 2.48
N ILE A 8 -22.61 -0.88 3.09
CA ILE A 8 -21.41 -0.05 2.91
C ILE A 8 -20.16 -0.82 3.34
N HIS A 9 -20.14 -1.37 4.56
CA HIS A 9 -18.98 -2.11 5.07
C HIS A 9 -18.69 -3.38 4.28
N LEU A 10 -19.72 -4.09 3.81
CA LEU A 10 -19.57 -5.26 2.96
C LEU A 10 -18.98 -4.89 1.58
N SER A 11 -19.44 -3.80 0.99
CA SER A 11 -18.92 -3.29 -0.29
C SER A 11 -17.44 -2.93 -0.17
N TYR A 12 -17.06 -2.13 0.83
CA TYR A 12 -15.66 -1.78 1.07
C TYR A 12 -14.79 -3.02 1.34
N GLY A 13 -15.27 -3.97 2.15
CA GLY A 13 -14.57 -5.23 2.40
C GLY A 13 -14.31 -6.02 1.11
N SER A 14 -15.30 -6.10 0.22
CA SER A 14 -15.16 -6.81 -1.06
C SER A 14 -14.11 -6.17 -1.99
N GLN A 15 -14.05 -4.83 -2.05
CA GLN A 15 -13.03 -4.12 -2.83
C GLN A 15 -11.62 -4.39 -2.28
N SER A 16 -11.45 -4.37 -0.96
CA SER A 16 -10.18 -4.65 -0.30
C SER A 16 -9.67 -6.07 -0.54
N VAL A 17 -10.56 -7.06 -0.63
CA VAL A 17 -10.19 -8.44 -0.99
C VAL A 17 -9.63 -8.50 -2.41
N VAL A 18 -10.24 -7.80 -3.37
CA VAL A 18 -9.71 -7.73 -4.75
C VAL A 18 -8.33 -7.10 -4.77
N ILE A 19 -8.13 -5.98 -4.06
CA ILE A 19 -6.82 -5.31 -3.94
C ILE A 19 -5.78 -6.28 -3.39
N PHE A 20 -6.10 -7.00 -2.31
CA PHE A 20 -5.20 -7.96 -1.69
C PHE A 20 -4.80 -9.08 -2.65
N ILE A 21 -5.77 -9.70 -3.33
CA ILE A 21 -5.51 -10.85 -4.23
C ILE A 21 -4.69 -10.39 -5.44
N VAL A 22 -5.11 -9.32 -6.12
CA VAL A 22 -4.47 -8.87 -7.36
C VAL A 22 -3.03 -8.41 -7.09
N ASN A 23 -2.81 -7.58 -6.07
CA ASN A 23 -1.47 -7.12 -5.73
C ASN A 23 -0.61 -8.22 -5.11
N GLY A 24 -1.23 -9.19 -4.42
CA GLY A 24 -0.54 -10.37 -3.90
C GLY A 24 0.02 -11.23 -5.04
N LEU A 25 -0.79 -11.50 -6.06
CA LEU A 25 -0.34 -12.24 -7.25
C LEU A 25 0.77 -11.48 -8.01
N LEU A 26 0.63 -10.16 -8.16
CA LEU A 26 1.66 -9.32 -8.79
C LEU A 26 2.98 -9.39 -8.02
N LEU A 27 2.92 -9.21 -6.70
CA LEU A 27 4.08 -9.27 -5.83
C LEU A 27 4.76 -10.64 -5.91
N LEU A 28 3.98 -11.72 -5.81
CA LEU A 28 4.50 -13.08 -5.95
C LEU A 28 5.17 -13.29 -7.30
N THR A 29 4.56 -12.83 -8.40
CA THR A 29 5.12 -12.97 -9.75
C THR A 29 6.47 -12.26 -9.87
N ILE A 30 6.60 -11.04 -9.32
CA ILE A 30 7.87 -10.29 -9.35
C ILE A 30 8.92 -10.94 -8.46
N LEU A 31 8.53 -11.52 -7.32
CA LEU A 31 9.45 -12.20 -6.41
C LEU A 31 9.88 -13.58 -6.92
N SER A 32 9.04 -14.27 -7.68
CA SER A 32 9.35 -15.60 -8.24
C SER A 32 10.25 -15.53 -9.46
N ASP A 33 10.19 -14.46 -10.26
CA ASP A 33 11.00 -14.34 -11.48
C ASP A 33 12.33 -13.58 -11.23
N PRO A 34 13.50 -14.26 -11.28
CA PRO A 34 14.80 -13.63 -11.08
C PRO A 34 15.19 -12.64 -12.20
N LEU A 35 14.61 -12.74 -13.40
CA LEU A 35 14.83 -11.78 -14.49
C LEU A 35 14.13 -10.45 -14.20
N LEU A 36 12.92 -10.50 -13.63
CA LEU A 36 12.18 -9.30 -13.22
C LEU A 36 12.89 -8.57 -12.07
N ARG A 37 13.51 -9.31 -11.14
CA ARG A 37 14.28 -8.74 -10.03
C ARG A 37 15.50 -7.92 -10.47
N LYS A 38 16.10 -8.16 -11.63
CA LYS A 38 17.32 -7.43 -12.02
C LYS A 38 17.09 -5.96 -12.37
N ARG A 39 15.85 -5.52 -12.63
CA ARG A 39 15.55 -4.14 -13.04
C ARG A 39 15.05 -3.32 -11.84
N ASN A 40 15.68 -2.16 -11.61
CA ASN A 40 15.31 -1.24 -10.52
C ASN A 40 13.85 -0.77 -10.61
N GLU A 41 13.34 -0.55 -11.82
CA GLU A 41 11.94 -0.16 -12.05
C GLU A 41 10.93 -1.20 -11.53
N LYS A 42 11.28 -2.49 -11.61
CA LYS A 42 10.41 -3.58 -11.15
C LYS A 42 10.41 -3.72 -9.63
N HIS A 43 11.49 -3.31 -8.98
CA HIS A 43 11.54 -3.24 -7.51
C HIS A 43 10.58 -2.19 -6.98
N ILE A 44 10.53 -1.00 -7.58
CA ILE A 44 9.60 0.07 -7.18
C ILE A 44 8.14 -0.41 -7.28
N ILE A 45 7.80 -1.12 -8.37
CA ILE A 45 6.48 -1.73 -8.55
C ILE A 45 6.21 -2.82 -7.51
N ALA A 46 7.22 -3.63 -7.15
CA ALA A 46 7.07 -4.64 -6.10
C ALA A 46 6.81 -4.00 -4.72
N TYR A 47 7.50 -2.91 -4.38
CA TYR A 47 7.24 -2.19 -3.13
C TYR A 47 5.84 -1.57 -3.10
N MET A 48 5.37 -1.03 -4.23
CA MET A 48 4.00 -0.50 -4.35
C MET A 48 2.97 -1.61 -4.19
N ALA A 49 3.12 -2.73 -4.90
CA ALA A 49 2.25 -3.89 -4.75
C ALA A 49 2.27 -4.44 -3.31
N GLY A 50 3.43 -4.45 -2.64
CA GLY A 50 3.55 -4.84 -1.24
C GLY A 50 2.77 -3.91 -0.29
N ALA A 51 2.84 -2.60 -0.52
CA ALA A 51 2.05 -1.62 0.24
C ALA A 51 0.55 -1.81 0.02
N ASP A 52 0.13 -2.08 -1.22
CA ASP A 52 -1.27 -2.35 -1.57
C ASP A 52 -1.78 -3.66 -0.95
N VAL A 53 -0.97 -4.72 -0.91
CA VAL A 53 -1.30 -5.97 -0.21
C VAL A 53 -1.52 -5.70 1.28
N PHE A 54 -0.61 -4.95 1.91
CA PHE A 54 -0.73 -4.61 3.33
C PHE A 54 -1.98 -3.77 3.60
N TYR A 55 -2.26 -2.79 2.73
CA TYR A 55 -3.47 -1.97 2.79
C TYR A 55 -4.75 -2.82 2.61
N GLY A 56 -4.80 -3.69 1.61
CA GLY A 56 -5.92 -4.61 1.38
C GLY A 56 -6.18 -5.51 2.58
N LEU A 57 -5.12 -6.08 3.17
CA LEU A 57 -5.26 -6.92 4.37
C LEU A 57 -5.78 -6.13 5.58
N SER A 58 -5.21 -4.96 5.86
CA SER A 58 -5.61 -4.13 7.01
C SER A 58 -7.08 -3.67 6.91
N THR A 59 -7.52 -3.30 5.71
CA THR A 59 -8.90 -2.87 5.46
C THR A 59 -9.91 -4.02 5.51
N VAL A 60 -9.54 -5.24 5.09
CA VAL A 60 -10.35 -6.44 5.34
C VAL A 60 -10.52 -6.68 6.84
N MET A 61 -9.45 -6.60 7.63
CA MET A 61 -9.53 -6.74 9.09
C MET A 61 -10.42 -5.66 9.73
N MET A 62 -10.33 -4.42 9.26
CA MET A 62 -11.22 -3.33 9.68
C MET A 62 -12.68 -3.60 9.32
N ALA A 63 -12.97 -4.08 8.11
CA ALA A 63 -14.33 -4.41 7.69
C ALA A 63 -14.94 -5.50 8.59
N VAL A 64 -14.18 -6.56 8.90
CA VAL A 64 -14.60 -7.61 9.84
C VAL A 64 -14.85 -7.04 11.24
N HIS A 65 -13.93 -6.22 11.76
CA HIS A 65 -14.10 -5.58 13.06
C HIS A 65 -15.37 -4.71 13.12
N ARG A 66 -15.63 -3.92 12.07
CA ARG A 66 -16.85 -3.09 11.97
C ARG A 66 -18.12 -3.93 11.88
N MET A 67 -18.10 -5.05 11.15
CA MET A 67 -19.25 -5.97 11.10
C MET A 67 -19.57 -6.55 12.48
N ILE A 68 -18.56 -6.89 13.29
CA ILE A 68 -18.75 -7.38 14.66
C ILE A 68 -19.37 -6.29 15.55
N VAL A 69 -18.86 -5.06 15.49
CA VAL A 69 -19.40 -3.94 16.27
C VAL A 69 -20.87 -3.66 15.91
N VAL A 70 -21.21 -3.73 14.62
CA VAL A 70 -22.60 -3.58 14.15
C VAL A 70 -23.47 -4.74 14.63
N SER A 71 -22.98 -5.99 14.59
CA SER A 71 -23.75 -7.15 15.05
C SER A 71 -23.99 -7.17 16.55
N LEU A 72 -23.09 -6.58 17.34
CA LEU A 72 -23.25 -6.39 18.78
C LEU A 72 -24.13 -5.19 19.14
N GLY A 73 -24.52 -4.36 18.17
CA GLY A 73 -25.33 -3.16 18.40
C GLY A 73 -24.56 -2.00 19.05
N GLU A 74 -23.23 -2.09 19.15
CA GLU A 74 -22.37 -1.12 19.82
C GLU A 74 -21.98 0.08 18.93
N GLN A 75 -22.62 0.24 17.78
CA GLN A 75 -22.33 1.27 16.78
C GLN A 75 -22.37 2.72 17.32
N ASN A 76 -23.12 2.98 18.39
CA ASN A 76 -23.28 4.31 18.98
C ASN A 76 -22.54 4.46 20.33
N VAL A 77 -21.74 3.48 20.73
CA VAL A 77 -20.97 3.57 21.97
C VAL A 77 -19.81 4.54 21.76
N MET A 78 -19.81 5.63 22.53
CA MET A 78 -18.70 6.57 22.53
C MET A 78 -17.52 5.96 23.26
N VAL A 79 -16.48 5.62 22.50
CA VAL A 79 -15.19 5.17 23.02
C VAL A 79 -14.19 6.32 22.99
N THR A 80 -13.26 6.35 23.95
CA THR A 80 -12.17 7.32 23.90
C THR A 80 -11.23 7.01 22.74
N SER A 81 -10.55 8.03 22.20
CA SER A 81 -9.59 7.84 21.10
C SER A 81 -8.48 6.85 21.46
N TRP A 82 -8.07 6.82 22.73
CA TRP A 82 -7.05 5.89 23.22
C TRP A 82 -7.54 4.44 23.22
N ASP A 83 -8.79 4.19 23.59
CA ASP A 83 -9.36 2.85 23.53
C ASP A 83 -9.59 2.38 22.09
N CYS A 84 -9.90 3.32 21.18
CA CYS A 84 -10.02 3.05 19.76
C CYS A 84 -8.69 2.60 19.12
N ILE A 85 -7.57 3.26 19.44
CA ILE A 85 -6.26 2.93 18.86
C ILE A 85 -5.74 1.56 19.31
N LYS A 86 -6.16 1.07 20.47
CA LYS A 86 -5.79 -0.28 20.97
C LYS A 86 -6.23 -1.40 20.03
N TYR A 87 -7.25 -1.18 19.20
CA TYR A 87 -7.67 -2.16 18.22
C TYR A 87 -6.64 -2.25 17.08
N PRO A 88 -6.03 -3.42 16.86
CA PRO A 88 -5.00 -3.58 15.84
C PRO A 88 -5.52 -3.32 14.43
N SER A 89 -6.78 -3.64 14.15
CA SER A 89 -7.45 -3.35 12.87
C SER A 89 -7.43 -1.85 12.53
N ILE A 90 -7.59 -0.99 13.54
CA ILE A 90 -7.59 0.46 13.38
C ILE A 90 -6.19 0.98 13.10
N SER A 91 -5.23 0.62 13.95
CA SER A 91 -3.83 1.02 13.78
C SER A 91 -3.23 0.53 12.46
N LEU A 92 -3.47 -0.74 12.08
CA LEU A 92 -3.00 -1.29 10.81
C LEU A 92 -3.57 -0.57 9.60
N THR A 93 -4.86 -0.18 9.66
CA THR A 93 -5.49 0.55 8.55
C THR A 93 -4.89 1.94 8.40
N TYR A 94 -4.64 2.65 9.51
CA TYR A 94 -3.96 3.95 9.47
C TYR A 94 -2.56 3.85 8.84
N ILE A 95 -1.76 2.87 9.29
CA ILE A 95 -0.43 2.64 8.72
C ILE A 95 -0.54 2.27 7.24
N GLY A 96 -1.51 1.42 6.88
CA GLY A 96 -1.75 0.98 5.51
C GLY A 96 -2.03 2.13 4.55
N VAL A 97 -2.94 3.04 4.92
CA VAL A 97 -3.28 4.25 4.14
C VAL A 97 -2.07 5.15 3.95
N GLN A 98 -1.29 5.36 5.00
CA GLN A 98 -0.09 6.21 4.93
C GLN A 98 0.97 5.58 4.03
N LEU A 99 1.17 4.26 4.14
CA LEU A 99 2.14 3.53 3.34
C LEU A 99 1.82 3.61 1.83
N THR A 100 0.54 3.43 1.45
CA THR A 100 0.11 3.57 0.05
C THR A 100 0.33 5.00 -0.45
N SER A 101 0.00 5.99 0.37
CA SER A 101 0.16 7.41 0.03
C SER A 101 1.63 7.76 -0.22
N VAL A 102 2.54 7.32 0.66
CA VAL A 102 3.99 7.50 0.48
C VAL A 102 4.48 6.80 -0.78
N MET A 103 4.06 5.55 -1.02
CA MET A 103 4.47 4.82 -2.21
C MET A 103 4.02 5.50 -3.51
N ASN A 104 2.82 6.08 -3.54
CA ASN A 104 2.35 6.86 -4.69
C ASN A 104 3.24 8.08 -4.98
N VAL A 105 3.69 8.78 -3.94
CA VAL A 105 4.63 9.90 -4.09
C VAL A 105 5.99 9.41 -4.61
N VAL A 106 6.49 8.29 -4.08
CA VAL A 106 7.76 7.69 -4.52
C VAL A 106 7.69 7.30 -5.99
N VAL A 107 6.63 6.62 -6.43
CA VAL A 107 6.46 6.23 -7.83
C VAL A 107 6.29 7.44 -8.74
N SER A 108 5.51 8.43 -8.33
CA SER A 108 5.33 9.66 -9.11
C SER A 108 6.65 10.41 -9.28
N SER A 109 7.47 10.45 -8.22
CA SER A 109 8.80 11.07 -8.24
C SER A 109 9.76 10.32 -9.14
N ASP A 110 9.80 8.98 -9.06
CA ASP A 110 10.61 8.13 -9.95
C ASP A 110 10.27 8.39 -11.42
N ARG A 111 8.97 8.44 -11.76
CA ARG A 111 8.51 8.73 -13.12
C ARG A 111 8.83 10.14 -13.57
N LEU A 112 8.72 11.13 -12.68
CA LEU A 112 9.09 12.51 -12.98
C LEU A 112 10.58 12.62 -13.30
N ILE A 113 11.46 12.00 -12.50
CA ILE A 113 12.91 11.99 -12.73
C ILE A 113 13.24 11.32 -14.07
N ALA A 114 12.57 10.21 -14.39
CA ALA A 114 12.74 9.51 -15.66
C ALA A 114 12.39 10.37 -16.88
N ILE A 115 11.36 11.21 -16.76
CA ILE A 115 10.90 12.11 -17.83
C ILE A 115 11.80 13.34 -17.96
N VAL A 116 12.16 13.98 -16.84
CA VAL A 116 12.94 15.23 -16.84
C VAL A 116 14.40 14.99 -17.19
N TRP A 117 14.99 13.88 -16.72
CA TRP A 117 16.40 13.56 -16.94
C TRP A 117 16.61 12.14 -17.50
N PRO A 118 16.15 11.83 -18.72
CA PRO A 118 16.17 10.47 -19.26
C PRO A 118 17.57 9.88 -19.39
N LEU A 119 18.57 10.69 -19.77
CA LEU A 119 19.97 10.26 -19.89
C LEU A 119 20.61 9.99 -18.52
N ALA A 120 20.27 10.77 -17.49
CA ALA A 120 20.73 10.51 -16.13
C ALA A 120 20.02 9.29 -15.55
N TYR A 121 18.71 9.17 -15.75
CA TYR A 121 17.88 8.04 -15.30
C TYR A 121 18.33 6.70 -15.87
N ARG A 122 18.66 6.64 -17.16
CA ARG A 122 19.24 5.42 -17.77
C ARG A 122 20.57 5.03 -17.14
N ASN A 123 21.34 6.02 -16.72
CA ASN A 123 22.66 5.82 -16.15
C ASN A 123 22.65 5.64 -14.62
N PHE A 124 21.52 5.90 -13.93
CA PHE A 124 21.34 5.84 -12.46
C PHE A 124 21.54 4.44 -11.82
N ASP A 125 22.16 3.51 -12.54
CA ASP A 125 22.69 2.28 -11.99
C ASP A 125 23.80 2.57 -10.94
N LYS A 126 24.17 1.56 -10.14
CA LYS A 126 25.05 1.69 -8.94
C LYS A 126 26.35 2.50 -9.16
N GLY A 127 26.81 2.68 -10.41
CA GLY A 127 27.99 3.47 -10.76
C GLY A 127 27.77 5.00 -10.89
N TYR A 128 26.55 5.50 -11.12
CA TYR A 128 26.31 6.92 -11.37
C TYR A 128 26.24 7.76 -10.10
N THR A 129 25.66 7.23 -9.01
CA THR A 129 25.75 7.84 -7.68
C THR A 129 27.20 8.08 -7.29
N ARG A 130 28.11 7.15 -7.65
CA ARG A 130 29.55 7.29 -7.43
C ARG A 130 30.19 8.35 -8.34
N LYS A 131 29.81 8.45 -9.62
CA LYS A 131 30.39 9.44 -10.55
C LYS A 131 29.94 10.87 -10.25
N VAL A 132 28.67 11.06 -9.87
CA VAL A 132 28.10 12.36 -9.49
C VAL A 132 28.69 12.85 -8.16
N LEU A 133 28.81 11.98 -7.15
CA LEU A 133 29.44 12.35 -5.87
C LEU A 133 30.94 12.67 -5.99
N VAL A 134 31.63 12.08 -6.98
CA VAL A 134 33.06 12.30 -7.22
C VAL A 134 33.30 13.46 -8.22
N GLY A 135 32.24 14.09 -8.72
CA GLY A 135 32.36 15.25 -9.63
C GLY A 135 33.09 14.95 -10.94
N LYS A 136 33.11 13.69 -11.37
CA LYS A 136 33.72 13.28 -12.64
C LYS A 136 32.61 13.08 -13.68
N PHE A 137 32.31 14.16 -14.40
CA PHE A 137 31.58 14.13 -15.65
C PHE A 137 32.52 13.82 -16.81
#